data_AF-A0A8J6L501-F1
#
_entry.id   AF-A0A8J6L501-F1
#
_cell.length_a   1.000
_cell.length_b   1.000
_cell.length_c   1.000
_cell.angle_alpha   90.00
_cell.angle_beta   90.00
_cell.angle_gamma   90.00
#
_symmetry.space_group_name_H-M   'P 1'
#
loop_
_entity.id
_entity.type
_entity.pdbx_description
1 polymer ?
#
loop_
_entity_poly.entity_id
_entity_poly.type
_entity_poly.pdbx_seq_one_letter_code
_entity_poly.pdbx_strand_id
1 'polypeptide(L)' 'MRPLPFCTILLLALVAAIRAEPLRFKDCGSKVGVIKEVNVSPCPTQPCELHKGQSYSVNVTFTSGE' A
#
# COMPACT_ATOMS: atom_id res chain seq x y z
N MET A 1 -13.17 -31.10 21.97
CA MET A 1 -12.71 -30.23 20.87
C MET A 1 -13.89 -29.90 19.96
N ARG A 2 -14.24 -28.62 19.76
CA ARG A 2 -15.24 -28.18 18.76
C ARG A 2 -14.53 -28.02 17.41
N PRO A 3 -15.06 -28.59 16.30
CA PRO A 3 -14.49 -28.32 14.98
C PRO A 3 -14.78 -26.87 14.61
N LEU A 4 -13.74 -26.10 14.25
CA LEU A 4 -13.97 -24.79 13.64
C LEU A 4 -14.72 -24.99 12.32
N PRO A 5 -15.82 -24.27 12.08
CA PRO A 5 -16.59 -24.41 10.85
C PRO A 5 -15.69 -24.03 9.67
N PHE A 6 -15.67 -24.84 8.59
CA PHE A 6 -14.86 -24.60 7.39
C PHE A 6 -14.92 -23.16 6.85
N CYS A 7 -16.06 -22.49 7.08
CA CYS A 7 -16.29 -21.09 6.75
C CYS A 7 -15.28 -20.13 7.43
N THR A 8 -14.92 -20.35 8.70
CA THR A 8 -13.97 -19.46 9.41
C THR A 8 -12.55 -19.62 8.87
N ILE A 9 -12.16 -20.84 8.48
CA ILE A 9 -10.86 -21.11 7.86
C ILE A 9 -10.78 -20.43 6.49
N LEU A 10 -11.86 -20.50 5.70
CA LEU A 10 -11.94 -19.86 4.39
C LEU A 10 -11.87 -18.33 4.49
N LEU A 11 -12.57 -17.73 5.44
CA LEU A 11 -12.55 -16.28 5.66
C LEU A 11 -11.17 -15.78 6.09
N LEU A 12 -10.47 -16.52 6.97
CA LEU A 12 -9.10 -16.17 7.37
C LEU A 12 -8.12 -16.19 6.20
N ALA A 13 -8.24 -17.18 5.31
CA ALA A 13 -7.39 -17.31 4.13
C ALA A 13 -7.58 -16.14 3.14
N LEU A 14 -8.82 -15.65 2.97
CA LEU A 14 -9.10 -14.52 2.07
C LEU A 14 -8.46 -13.21 2.54
N VAL A 15 -8.47 -12.94 3.85
CA VAL A 15 -7.88 -11.71 4.42
C VAL A 15 -6.36 -11.71 4.26
N ALA A 16 -5.71 -12.86 4.36
CA ALA A 16 -4.26 -12.99 4.17
C ALA A 16 -3.81 -12.74 2.73
N ALA A 17 -4.72 -12.84 1.75
CA ALA A 17 -4.43 -12.55 0.34
C ALA A 17 -4.40 -11.06 0.02
N ILE A 18 -4.83 -10.20 0.94
CA ILE A 18 -4.81 -8.74 0.77
C ILE A 18 -3.39 -8.25 1.11
N ARG A 19 -2.44 -8.41 0.18
CA ARG A 19 -1.16 -7.69 0.27
C ARG A 19 -1.31 -6.35 -0.44
N ALA A 20 -1.04 -5.27 0.28
CA ALA A 20 -0.84 -3.97 -0.34
C ALA A 20 0.58 -3.94 -0.91
N GLU A 21 0.74 -4.18 -2.22
CA GLU A 21 2.01 -3.89 -2.88
C GLU A 21 2.25 -2.38 -2.85
N PRO A 22 3.40 -1.90 -2.34
CA PRO A 22 3.72 -0.49 -2.35
C PRO A 22 3.79 0.05 -3.79
N LEU A 23 3.46 1.33 -3.95
CA LEU A 23 3.34 1.97 -5.27
C LEU A 23 4.68 1.95 -6.01
N ARG A 24 4.66 1.63 -7.30
CA ARG A 24 5.87 1.75 -8.15
C ARG A 24 6.12 3.23 -8.44
N PHE A 25 7.22 3.77 -7.95
CA PHE A 25 7.60 5.17 -8.18
C PHE A 25 8.96 5.26 -8.85
N LYS A 26 9.20 6.40 -9.52
CA LYS A 26 10.50 6.76 -10.11
C LYS A 26 11.11 7.88 -9.26
N ASP A 27 12.31 7.67 -8.76
CA ASP A 27 13.09 8.73 -8.12
C ASP A 27 13.65 9.68 -9.21
N CYS A 28 13.49 10.99 -9.00
CA CYS A 28 13.91 12.04 -9.92
C CYS A 28 15.25 12.69 -9.55
N GLY A 29 15.91 12.24 -8.47
CA GLY A 29 17.24 12.71 -8.07
C GLY A 29 17.35 13.11 -6.60
N SER A 30 16.82 12.32 -5.66
CA SER A 30 17.04 12.52 -4.22
C SER A 30 18.55 12.56 -3.88
N LYS A 31 19.04 13.67 -3.30
CA LYS A 31 20.48 13.88 -3.03
C LYS A 31 20.91 13.68 -1.58
N VAL A 32 20.08 14.11 -0.63
CA VAL A 32 20.37 14.13 0.82
C VAL A 32 19.48 13.16 1.60
N GLY A 33 19.02 12.11 0.92
CA GLY A 33 18.12 11.13 1.50
C GLY A 33 17.71 10.08 0.49
N VAL A 34 17.10 8.99 0.97
CA VAL A 34 16.65 7.87 0.15
C VAL A 34 15.18 7.59 0.40
N ILE A 35 14.37 7.66 -0.65
CA ILE A 35 12.95 7.28 -0.59
C ILE A 35 12.88 5.75 -0.51
N LYS A 36 12.18 5.24 0.51
CA LYS A 36 11.96 3.80 0.73
C LYS A 36 10.63 3.33 0.16
N GLU A 37 9.61 4.18 0.28
CA GLU A 37 8.25 3.84 -0.13
C GLU A 37 7.46 5.11 -0.43
N VAL A 38 6.58 5.01 -1.42
CA VAL A 38 5.52 5.99 -1.67
C VAL A 38 4.20 5.23 -1.62
N ASN A 39 3.25 5.72 -0.82
CA ASN A 39 1.91 5.18 -0.75
C ASN A 39 0.90 6.29 -1.02
N VAL A 40 -0.05 6.01 -1.92
CA VAL A 40 -1.17 6.90 -2.23
C VAL A 40 -2.45 6.14 -1.91
N SER A 41 -3.32 6.71 -1.10
CA SER A 41 -4.54 6.04 -0.63
C SER A 41 -5.77 6.95 -0.80
N PRO A 42 -6.85 6.47 -1.41
CA PRO A 42 -7.01 5.15 -2.05
C PRO A 42 -6.30 5.05 -3.42
N CYS A 43 -5.62 3.92 -3.69
CA CYS A 43 -5.08 3.58 -5.02
C CYS A 43 -5.13 2.05 -5.23
N PRO A 44 -6.25 1.50 -5.73
CA PRO A 44 -6.43 0.05 -5.87
C PRO A 44 -5.67 -0.55 -7.06
N THR A 45 -5.33 0.26 -8.06
CA THR A 45 -4.63 -0.14 -9.29
C THR A 45 -3.56 0.88 -9.65
N GLN A 46 -2.52 0.43 -10.34
CA GLN A 46 -1.45 1.30 -10.85
C GLN A 46 -1.53 1.37 -12.39
N PRO A 47 -1.47 2.56 -13.00
CA PRO A 47 -1.31 3.88 -12.38
C PRO A 47 -2.55 4.32 -11.58
N CYS A 48 -2.33 5.09 -10.51
CA CYS A 48 -3.45 5.56 -9.67
C CYS A 48 -4.36 6.49 -10.45
N GLU A 49 -5.65 6.14 -10.52
CA GLU A 49 -6.69 7.03 -11.04
C GLU A 49 -7.16 7.99 -9.95
N LEU A 50 -6.85 9.28 -10.11
CA LEU A 50 -7.26 10.33 -9.19
C LEU A 50 -8.48 11.08 -9.75
N HIS A 51 -9.59 11.09 -9.01
CA HIS A 51 -10.82 11.76 -9.41
C HIS A 51 -10.85 13.22 -8.95
N LYS A 52 -11.30 14.12 -9.83
CA LYS A 52 -11.44 15.55 -9.54
C LYS A 52 -12.36 15.79 -8.34
N GLY A 53 -11.96 16.70 -7.46
CA GLY A 53 -12.73 17.07 -6.26
C GLY A 53 -12.63 16.06 -5.11
N GLN A 54 -11.81 15.01 -5.23
CA GLN A 54 -11.52 14.06 -4.16
C GLN A 54 -10.17 14.34 -3.51
N SER A 55 -10.07 13.99 -2.23
CA SER A 55 -8.82 14.07 -1.47
C SER A 55 -8.19 12.69 -1.35
N TYR A 56 -6.87 12.61 -1.53
CA TYR A 56 -6.08 11.40 -1.41
C TYR A 56 -4.98 11.61 -0.38
N SER A 57 -4.73 10.61 0.43
CA SER A 57 -3.63 10.59 1.38
C SER A 57 -2.36 10.13 0.68
N VAL A 58 -1.29 10.93 0.76
CA VAL A 58 0.03 10.56 0.26
C VAL A 58 0.95 10.42 1.45
N ASN A 59 1.56 9.24 1.58
CA ASN A 59 2.57 8.97 2.61
C ASN A 59 3.88 8.58 1.92
N VAL A 60 4.98 9.19 2.35
CA VAL A 60 6.32 8.93 1.81
C VAL A 60 7.23 8.54 2.97
N THR A 61 7.71 7.30 2.93
CA THR A 61 8.73 6.81 3.87
C THR A 61 10.09 7.07 3.26
N PHE A 62 10.93 7.85 3.95
CA PHE A 62 12.29 8.14 3.50
C PHE A 62 13.27 8.14 4.68
N THR A 63 14.55 8.00 4.35
CA THR A 63 15.65 8.16 5.30
C THR A 63 16.39 9.44 4.98
N SER A 64 16.59 10.32 5.97
CA SER A 64 17.43 11.51 5.82
C SER A 64 18.91 11.13 5.79
N GLY A 65 19.69 11.86 5.02
CA GLY A 65 21.15 11.75 4.94
C GLY A 65 21.91 12.82 5.74
N GLU A 66 21.21 13.70 6.45
CA GLU A 66 21.80 14.61 7.45
C GLU A 66 22.10 13.92 8.77
#